data_AF-A0A521TVW9-F1
#
_entry.id   AF-A0A521TVW9-F1
#
_cell.length_a   1.000
_cell.length_b   1.000
_cell.length_c   1.000
_cell.angle_alpha   90.00
_cell.angle_beta   90.00
_cell.angle_gamma   90.00
#
_symmetry.space_group_name_H-M   'P 1'
#
loop_
_entity.id
_entity.type
_entity.pdbx_description
1 polymer ?
#
loop_
_entity_poly.entity_id
_entity_poly.type
_entity_poly.pdbx_seq_one_letter_code
_entity_poly.pdbx_strand_id
1 'polypeptide(L)'
;MREIALGQWTYFAWHLPTALLCVATGVLAMVMARSLWRDELGLAERRLRFSVLGWSAVLSSLLSLAVWPYLSAFASVEVRRDGTWELSNYLGVPVAVVPASESRRVEGEDLGGLNLGSGRIRVLRADGSRLESVRISGRRFDRARDELGYPSSALRPARGSVLTGAHTYGPNGPVMDAELASR
;
A
#
# COMPACT_ATOMS: atom_id res chain seq x y z
N MET A 1 -0.62 -3.85 21.77
CA MET A 1 -0.79 -3.11 20.53
C MET A 1 0.61 -2.78 20.05
N ARG A 2 0.95 -3.20 18.84
CA ARG A 2 2.26 -2.96 18.24
C ARG A 2 2.03 -2.31 16.89
N GLU A 3 2.52 -1.10 16.71
CA GLU A 3 2.45 -0.37 15.44
C GLU A 3 3.83 -0.41 14.77
N ILE A 4 3.86 -0.78 13.50
CA ILE A 4 5.07 -0.96 12.72
C ILE A 4 4.98 -0.08 11.47
N ALA A 5 5.87 0.90 11.38
CA ALA A 5 5.97 1.78 10.22
C ALA A 5 6.90 1.18 9.16
N LEU A 6 6.33 0.83 8.00
CA LEU A 6 7.06 0.28 6.85
C LEU A 6 7.51 1.38 5.89
N GLY A 7 6.73 2.45 5.78
CA GLY A 7 6.87 3.48 4.75
C GLY A 7 8.08 4.42 4.86
N GLN A 8 8.75 4.69 3.74
CA GLN A 8 9.89 5.62 3.67
C GLN A 8 9.40 7.06 3.48
N TRP A 9 9.88 7.98 4.33
CA TRP A 9 9.51 9.40 4.26
C TRP A 9 9.85 10.04 2.90
N THR A 10 10.95 9.64 2.27
CA THR A 10 11.33 10.09 0.92
C THR A 10 10.32 9.66 -0.13
N TYR A 11 9.78 8.44 -0.02
CA TYR A 11 8.72 7.96 -0.90
C TYR A 11 7.42 8.74 -0.68
N PHE A 12 7.07 9.01 0.59
CA PHE A 12 5.95 9.87 0.96
C PHE A 12 6.07 11.29 0.37
N ALA A 13 7.24 11.91 0.52
CA ALA A 13 7.51 13.28 0.07
C ALA A 13 7.36 13.45 -1.45
N TRP A 14 7.56 12.39 -2.24
CA TRP A 14 7.32 12.41 -3.68
C TRP A 14 5.85 12.23 -4.04
N HIS A 15 5.16 11.28 -3.39
CA HIS A 15 3.79 10.90 -3.79
C HIS A 15 2.72 11.86 -3.27
N LEU A 16 2.96 12.53 -2.13
CA LEU A 16 2.01 13.51 -1.59
C LEU A 16 1.80 14.69 -2.56
N PRO A 17 2.84 15.37 -3.10
CA PRO A 17 2.65 16.37 -4.14
C PRO A 17 1.92 15.83 -5.38
N THR A 18 2.25 14.59 -5.82
CA THR A 18 1.55 13.96 -6.95
C THR A 18 0.06 13.75 -6.67
N ALA A 19 -0.29 13.33 -5.45
CA ALA A 19 -1.68 13.17 -5.03
C ALA A 19 -2.42 14.51 -4.98
N LEU A 20 -1.79 15.55 -4.42
CA LEU A 20 -2.37 16.89 -4.39
C LEU A 20 -2.57 17.46 -5.80
N LEU A 21 -1.61 17.26 -6.71
CA LEU A 21 -1.76 17.64 -8.12
C LEU A 21 -2.87 16.85 -8.82
N CYS A 22 -3.01 15.56 -8.52
CA CYS A 22 -4.09 14.71 -9.05
C CYS A 22 -5.46 15.26 -8.64
N VAL A 23 -5.62 15.64 -7.37
CA VAL A 23 -6.85 16.24 -6.85
C VAL A 23 -7.08 17.62 -7.46
N ALA A 24 -6.06 18.48 -7.51
CA ALA A 24 -6.17 19.83 -8.05
C ALA A 24 -6.60 19.82 -9.53
N THR A 25 -6.00 18.95 -10.36
CA THR A 25 -6.37 18.79 -11.77
C THR A 25 -7.78 18.23 -11.93
N GLY A 26 -8.20 17.29 -11.08
CA GLY A 26 -9.57 16.79 -11.06
C GLY A 26 -10.59 17.86 -10.69
N VAL A 27 -10.31 18.67 -9.67
CA VAL A 27 -11.15 19.82 -9.27
C VAL A 27 -11.23 20.85 -10.39
N LEU A 28 -10.10 21.20 -11.01
CA LEU A 28 -10.07 22.14 -12.12
C LEU A 28 -10.92 21.63 -13.30
N ALA A 29 -10.81 20.36 -13.65
CA ALA A 29 -11.66 19.73 -14.67
C ALA A 29 -13.15 19.86 -14.31
N MET A 30 -13.55 19.55 -13.07
CA MET A 30 -14.94 19.71 -12.63
C MET A 30 -15.43 21.17 -12.71
N VAL A 31 -14.60 22.13 -12.31
CA VAL A 31 -14.93 23.56 -12.40
C VAL A 31 -15.10 24.00 -13.87
N MET A 32 -14.22 23.57 -14.78
CA MET A 32 -14.35 23.89 -16.20
C MET A 32 -15.59 23.25 -16.83
N ALA A 33 -15.88 21.99 -16.51
CA ALA A 33 -17.08 21.30 -16.98
C ALA A 33 -18.36 22.00 -16.50
N ARG A 34 -18.38 22.38 -15.22
CA ARG A 34 -19.49 23.15 -14.64
C ARG A 34 -19.66 24.51 -15.31
N SER A 35 -18.57 25.23 -15.55
CA SER A 35 -18.60 26.54 -16.23
C SER A 35 -19.13 26.41 -17.66
N LEU A 36 -18.67 25.42 -18.42
CA LEU A 36 -19.19 25.14 -19.77
C LEU A 36 -20.70 24.81 -19.79
N TRP A 37 -21.21 24.21 -18.71
CA TRP A 37 -22.62 23.84 -18.61
C TRP A 37 -23.52 24.99 -18.14
N ARG A 38 -23.01 25.86 -17.25
CA ARG A 38 -23.81 26.90 -16.59
C ARG A 38 -23.67 28.29 -17.19
N ASP A 39 -22.51 28.61 -17.73
CA ASP A 39 -22.19 29.98 -18.07
C ASP A 39 -22.48 30.25 -19.55
N GLU A 40 -23.02 31.43 -19.83
CA GLU A 40 -23.16 31.95 -21.19
C GLU A 40 -21.81 32.47 -21.68
N LEU A 41 -21.06 31.59 -22.34
CA LEU A 41 -19.69 31.85 -22.77
C LEU A 41 -19.62 32.08 -24.28
N GLY A 42 -18.78 33.05 -24.69
CA GLY A 42 -18.43 33.24 -26.10
C GLY A 42 -17.65 32.05 -26.68
N LEU A 43 -17.56 31.96 -28.00
CA LEU A 43 -16.86 30.85 -28.68
C LEU A 43 -15.40 30.70 -28.26
N ALA A 44 -14.68 31.81 -28.10
CA ALA A 44 -13.27 31.80 -27.69
C ALA A 44 -13.10 31.27 -26.25
N GLU A 45 -13.95 31.73 -25.33
CA GLU A 45 -13.95 31.30 -23.92
C GLU A 45 -14.32 29.83 -23.79
N ARG A 46 -15.35 29.37 -24.53
CA ARG A 46 -15.71 27.95 -24.59
C ARG A 46 -14.56 27.08 -25.05
N ARG A 47 -13.83 27.48 -26.11
CA ARG A 47 -12.66 26.76 -26.60
C ARG A 47 -11.55 26.68 -25.56
N LEU A 48 -11.26 27.79 -24.87
CA LEU A 48 -10.26 27.80 -23.80
C LEU A 48 -10.67 26.87 -22.64
N ARG A 49 -11.91 26.99 -22.14
CA ARG A 49 -12.42 26.15 -21.05
C ARG A 49 -12.43 24.66 -21.41
N PHE A 50 -12.80 24.33 -22.64
CA PHE A 50 -12.77 22.96 -23.13
C PHE A 50 -11.33 22.41 -23.23
N SER A 51 -10.38 23.24 -23.68
CA SER A 51 -8.96 22.87 -23.70
C SER A 51 -8.43 22.61 -22.29
N VAL A 52 -8.70 23.51 -21.33
CA VAL A 52 -8.27 23.34 -19.93
C VAL A 52 -8.93 22.11 -19.31
N LEU A 53 -10.23 21.87 -19.56
CA LEU A 53 -10.93 20.67 -19.14
C LEU A 53 -10.23 19.40 -19.66
N GLY A 54 -9.98 19.33 -20.96
CA GLY A 54 -9.35 18.18 -21.60
C GLY A 54 -7.96 17.87 -21.02
N TRP A 55 -7.09 18.88 -20.95
CA TRP A 55 -5.75 18.71 -20.39
C TRP A 55 -5.76 18.37 -18.90
N SER A 56 -6.66 18.98 -18.11
CA SER A 56 -6.77 18.69 -16.68
C SER A 56 -7.26 17.25 -16.44
N ALA A 57 -8.21 16.77 -17.25
CA ALA A 57 -8.69 15.40 -17.17
C ALA A 57 -7.60 14.38 -17.54
N VAL A 58 -6.82 14.64 -18.60
CA VAL A 58 -5.68 13.78 -18.99
C VAL A 58 -4.64 13.74 -17.87
N LEU A 59 -4.23 14.90 -17.34
CA LEU A 59 -3.25 14.96 -16.25
C LEU A 59 -3.74 14.24 -15.00
N SER A 60 -5.00 14.46 -14.60
CA SER A 60 -5.60 13.78 -13.45
C SER A 60 -5.59 12.25 -13.64
N SER A 61 -5.92 11.77 -14.84
CA SER A 61 -5.87 10.35 -15.17
C SER A 61 -4.46 9.77 -15.14
N LEU A 62 -3.43 10.51 -15.57
CA LEU A 62 -2.04 10.04 -15.51
C LEU A 62 -1.50 10.05 -14.07
N LEU A 63 -1.82 11.11 -13.31
CA LEU A 63 -1.41 11.24 -11.92
C LEU A 63 -2.10 10.21 -11.03
N SER A 64 -3.34 9.83 -11.32
CA SER A 64 -4.04 8.78 -10.56
C SER A 64 -3.34 7.43 -10.66
N LEU A 65 -2.81 7.08 -11.83
CA LEU A 65 -1.99 5.87 -12.02
C LEU A 65 -0.70 5.91 -11.19
N ALA A 66 -0.05 7.07 -11.11
CA ALA A 66 1.15 7.25 -10.31
C ALA A 66 0.88 7.17 -8.79
N VAL A 67 -0.29 7.65 -8.35
CA VAL A 67 -0.68 7.71 -6.93
C VAL A 67 -1.37 6.42 -6.48
N TRP A 68 -1.97 5.64 -7.38
CA TRP A 68 -2.73 4.43 -7.05
C TRP A 68 -1.99 3.44 -6.14
N PRO A 69 -0.72 3.05 -6.41
CA PRO A 69 0.01 2.14 -5.54
C PRO A 69 0.21 2.69 -4.12
N TYR A 70 0.27 4.02 -3.97
CA TYR A 70 0.44 4.66 -2.67
C TYR A 70 -0.86 4.69 -1.85
N LEU A 71 -2.01 4.71 -2.52
CA LEU A 71 -3.31 4.66 -1.85
C LEU A 71 -3.73 3.23 -1.48
N SER A 72 -3.36 2.25 -2.31
CA SER A 72 -3.78 0.85 -2.19
C SER A 72 -2.78 -0.03 -1.43
N ALA A 73 -1.50 0.32 -1.38
CA ALA A 73 -0.51 -0.44 -0.61
C ALA A 73 -0.47 0.03 0.85
N PHE A 74 -0.31 -0.92 1.76
CA PHE A 74 -0.17 -0.59 3.17
C PHE A 74 1.26 -0.12 3.49
N ALA A 75 1.36 0.90 4.33
CA ALA A 75 2.59 1.54 4.78
C ALA A 75 2.82 1.37 6.29
N SER A 76 1.79 0.95 7.03
CA SER A 76 1.89 0.56 8.43
C SER A 76 1.07 -0.70 8.72
N VAL A 77 1.50 -1.41 9.75
CA VAL A 77 0.82 -2.59 10.29
C VAL A 77 0.62 -2.34 11.78
N GLU A 78 -0.62 -2.35 12.23
CA GLU A 78 -0.94 -2.36 13.65
C GLU A 78 -1.48 -3.74 14.03
N VAL A 79 -0.85 -4.38 15.01
CA VAL A 79 -1.34 -5.64 15.56
C VAL A 79 -2.04 -5.38 16.89
N ARG A 80 -3.34 -5.66 16.91
CA ARG A 80 -4.21 -5.57 18.09
C ARG A 80 -3.96 -6.74 19.05
N ARG A 81 -4.52 -6.62 20.26
CA ARG A 81 -4.30 -7.62 21.34
C ARG A 81 -4.90 -8.98 21.03
N ASP A 82 -5.95 -9.01 20.21
CA ASP A 82 -6.63 -10.22 19.72
C ASP A 82 -5.90 -10.88 18.54
N GLY A 83 -4.79 -10.29 18.07
CA GLY A 83 -4.04 -10.79 16.92
C GLY A 83 -4.57 -10.28 15.57
N THR A 84 -5.57 -9.39 15.56
CA THR A 84 -6.06 -8.74 14.34
C THR A 84 -5.04 -7.73 13.84
N TRP A 85 -4.76 -7.73 12.53
CA TRP A 85 -3.88 -6.78 11.87
C TRP A 85 -4.72 -5.68 11.22
N GLU A 86 -4.41 -4.43 11.51
CA GLU A 86 -4.95 -3.26 10.81
C GLU A 86 -3.85 -2.69 9.93
N LEU A 87 -4.10 -2.70 8.63
CA LEU A 87 -3.17 -2.23 7.62
C LEU A 87 -3.62 -0.87 7.15
N SER A 88 -2.75 0.13 7.26
CA SER A 88 -3.06 1.49 6.79
C SER A 88 -2.05 1.95 5.75
N ASN A 89 -2.51 2.77 4.80
CA ASN A 89 -1.60 3.42 3.86
C ASN A 89 -0.88 4.59 4.54
N TYR A 90 -0.04 5.29 3.78
CA TYR A 90 0.74 6.43 4.27
C TYR A 90 -0.11 7.62 4.79
N LEU A 91 -1.38 7.70 4.42
CA LEU A 91 -2.30 8.74 4.89
C LEU A 91 -3.00 8.33 6.20
N GLY A 92 -2.68 7.15 6.74
CA GLY A 92 -3.39 6.57 7.89
C GLY A 92 -4.78 6.06 7.53
N VAL A 93 -5.11 5.94 6.24
CA VAL A 93 -6.39 5.39 5.80
C VAL A 93 -6.31 3.86 5.86
N PRO A 94 -7.28 3.19 6.50
CA PRO A 94 -7.34 1.73 6.54
C PRO A 94 -7.44 1.15 5.12
N VAL A 95 -6.50 0.27 4.78
CA VAL A 95 -6.49 -0.51 3.54
C VAL A 95 -7.15 -1.86 3.74
N ALA A 96 -6.88 -2.51 4.87
CA ALA A 96 -7.45 -3.80 5.20
C ALA A 96 -7.42 -4.06 6.71
N VAL A 97 -8.37 -4.88 7.17
CA VAL A 97 -8.35 -5.49 8.49
C VAL A 97 -8.24 -7.00 8.26
N VAL A 98 -7.20 -7.63 8.81
CA VAL A 98 -6.95 -9.06 8.68
C VAL A 98 -7.11 -9.70 10.06
N PRO A 99 -8.20 -10.44 10.30
CA PRO A 99 -8.38 -11.20 11.53
C PRO A 99 -7.22 -12.19 11.75
N ALA A 100 -6.92 -12.49 13.01
CA ALA A 100 -5.89 -13.46 13.40
C ALA A 100 -6.00 -14.81 12.65
N SER A 101 -7.23 -15.27 12.40
CA SER A 101 -7.54 -16.53 11.71
C SER A 101 -7.33 -16.49 10.20
N GLU A 102 -7.14 -15.31 9.62
CA GLU A 102 -7.05 -15.12 8.17
C GLU A 102 -5.64 -14.83 7.67
N SER A 103 -4.74 -14.36 8.53
CA SER A 103 -3.32 -14.16 8.16
C SER A 103 -2.65 -15.52 8.04
N ARG A 104 -2.47 -16.04 6.81
CA ARG A 104 -1.86 -17.37 6.64
C ARG A 104 -0.37 -17.29 6.42
N ARG A 105 0.09 -16.40 5.55
CA ARG A 105 1.49 -16.36 5.13
C ARG A 105 1.94 -14.93 4.90
N VAL A 106 3.11 -14.61 5.42
CA VAL A 106 3.79 -13.34 5.17
C VAL A 106 5.03 -13.62 4.32
N GLU A 107 5.16 -12.89 3.22
CA GLU A 107 6.29 -13.00 2.30
C GLU A 107 7.05 -11.68 2.26
N GLY A 108 8.36 -11.71 2.47
CA GLY A 108 9.24 -10.61 2.12
C GLY A 108 9.90 -10.90 0.79
N GLU A 109 9.67 -10.09 -0.22
CA GLU A 109 10.47 -10.17 -1.45
C GLU A 109 11.69 -9.26 -1.32
N ASP A 110 12.90 -9.71 -1.70
CA ASP A 110 14.06 -8.84 -1.91
C ASP A 110 14.34 -8.70 -3.40
N LEU A 111 13.97 -7.55 -3.98
CA LEU A 111 14.15 -7.28 -5.40
C LEU A 111 15.62 -6.94 -5.79
N GLY A 112 16.58 -6.98 -4.86
CA GLY A 112 17.94 -6.49 -5.13
C GLY A 112 19.11 -7.37 -4.70
N GLY A 113 18.90 -8.47 -3.96
CA GLY A 113 19.94 -9.48 -3.61
C GLY A 113 21.13 -8.99 -2.78
N LEU A 114 21.20 -7.69 -2.44
CA LEU A 114 22.33 -7.03 -1.79
C LEU A 114 21.95 -6.40 -0.44
N ASN A 115 20.74 -6.65 0.08
CA ASN A 115 20.19 -5.94 1.26
C ASN A 115 20.12 -4.40 1.10
N LEU A 116 20.31 -3.88 -0.12
CA LEU A 116 20.34 -2.45 -0.44
C LEU A 116 18.98 -1.88 -0.89
N GLY A 117 17.97 -2.74 -1.01
CA GLY A 117 16.57 -2.34 -0.91
C GLY A 117 15.78 -2.33 -2.22
N SER A 118 14.61 -2.98 -2.16
CA SER A 118 13.34 -2.54 -2.76
C SER A 118 12.32 -3.68 -2.67
N GLY A 119 12.23 -4.31 -1.50
CA GLY A 119 11.31 -5.39 -1.25
C GLY A 119 9.87 -4.97 -1.00
N ARG A 120 8.97 -5.95 -0.89
CA ARG A 120 7.61 -5.76 -0.40
C ARG A 120 7.29 -6.85 0.62
N ILE A 121 6.48 -6.51 1.61
CA ILE A 121 5.78 -7.48 2.44
C ILE A 121 4.47 -7.80 1.74
N ARG A 122 4.22 -9.08 1.50
CA ARG A 122 2.92 -9.58 1.05
C ARG A 122 2.27 -10.36 2.19
N VAL A 123 1.01 -10.05 2.47
CA VAL A 123 0.17 -10.84 3.36
C VAL A 123 -0.79 -11.63 2.50
N LEU A 124 -0.67 -12.96 2.53
CA LEU A 124 -1.59 -13.88 1.90
C LEU A 124 -2.67 -14.26 2.92
N ARG A 125 -3.92 -13.96 2.56
CA ARG A 125 -5.09 -14.27 3.37
C ARG A 125 -5.56 -15.71 3.13
N ALA A 126 -6.39 -16.21 4.06
CA ALA A 126 -6.96 -17.55 3.99
C ALA A 126 -7.84 -17.79 2.74
N ASP A 127 -8.44 -16.73 2.19
CA ASP A 127 -9.23 -16.73 0.95
C ASP A 127 -8.37 -16.66 -0.33
N GLY A 128 -7.04 -16.63 -0.20
CA GLY A 128 -6.10 -16.50 -1.31
C GLY A 128 -5.88 -15.07 -1.80
N SER A 129 -6.57 -14.08 -1.23
CA SER A 129 -6.34 -12.67 -1.53
C SER A 129 -4.97 -12.21 -1.01
N ARG A 130 -4.38 -11.23 -1.69
CA ARG A 130 -3.04 -10.74 -1.41
C ARG A 130 -3.08 -9.25 -1.10
N LEU A 131 -2.42 -8.88 -0.01
CA LEU A 131 -2.22 -7.48 0.37
C LEU A 131 -0.73 -7.20 0.24
N GLU A 132 -0.39 -6.10 -0.43
CA GLU A 132 1.00 -5.73 -0.66
C GLU A 132 1.36 -4.44 0.09
N SER A 133 2.55 -4.44 0.70
CA SER A 133 3.10 -3.25 1.29
C SER A 133 3.71 -2.34 0.24
N VAL A 134 3.94 -1.10 0.66
CA VAL A 134 4.85 -0.18 -0.02
C VAL A 134 6.26 -0.79 -0.13
N ARG A 135 7.09 -0.24 -1.02
CA ARG A 135 8.48 -0.70 -1.16
C ARG A 135 9.27 -0.42 0.13
N ILE A 136 9.97 -1.43 0.63
CA ILE A 136 10.81 -1.34 1.83
C ILE A 136 12.22 -1.86 1.56
N SER A 137 13.18 -1.48 2.42
CA SER A 137 14.53 -2.03 2.37
C SER A 137 14.63 -3.35 3.14
N GLY A 138 15.67 -4.15 2.87
CA GLY A 138 15.92 -5.41 3.61
C GLY A 138 16.03 -5.17 5.13
N ARG A 139 16.75 -4.13 5.56
CA ARG A 139 16.83 -3.74 6.98
C ARG A 139 15.47 -3.43 7.61
N ARG A 140 14.55 -2.81 6.86
CA ARG A 140 13.19 -2.53 7.35
C ARG A 140 12.34 -3.79 7.39
N PHE A 141 12.54 -4.69 6.42
CA PHE A 141 11.92 -6.01 6.46
C PHE A 141 12.37 -6.79 7.70
N ASP A 142 13.68 -6.85 7.98
CA ASP A 142 14.23 -7.52 9.16
C ASP A 142 13.68 -6.92 10.45
N ARG A 143 13.63 -5.59 10.55
CA ARG A 143 13.02 -4.90 11.70
C ARG A 143 11.53 -5.25 11.84
N ALA A 144 10.77 -5.16 10.75
CA ALA A 144 9.35 -5.48 10.77
C ALA A 144 9.13 -6.95 11.18
N ARG A 145 9.95 -7.88 10.69
CA ARG A 145 9.95 -9.28 11.12
C ARG A 145 10.14 -9.41 12.62
N ASP A 146 11.16 -8.76 13.17
CA ASP A 146 11.50 -8.85 14.59
C ASP A 146 10.41 -8.23 15.47
N GLU A 147 9.84 -7.08 15.06
CA GLU A 147 8.75 -6.41 15.78
C GLU A 147 7.44 -7.23 15.74
N LEU A 148 7.19 -7.91 14.61
CA LEU A 148 6.13 -8.91 14.45
C LEU A 148 6.45 -10.25 15.15
N GLY A 149 7.64 -10.42 15.72
CA GLY A 149 8.01 -11.60 16.50
C GLY A 149 8.20 -12.88 15.67
N TYR A 150 8.47 -12.79 14.36
CA TYR A 150 8.82 -13.97 13.57
C TYR A 150 10.26 -14.40 13.85
N PRO A 151 10.50 -15.63 14.35
CA PRO A 151 11.86 -16.10 14.57
C PRO A 151 12.54 -16.39 13.23
N SER A 152 13.88 -16.25 13.18
CA SER A 152 14.66 -16.54 11.98
C SER A 152 14.49 -17.98 11.47
N SER A 153 14.17 -18.92 12.36
CA SER A 153 13.89 -20.32 12.00
C SER A 153 12.58 -20.52 11.23
N ALA A 154 11.64 -19.57 11.31
CA ALA A 154 10.40 -19.61 10.54
C ALA A 154 10.57 -19.14 9.09
N LEU A 155 11.72 -18.55 8.77
CA LEU A 155 12.01 -18.00 7.45
C LEU A 155 12.50 -19.10 6.51
N ARG A 156 11.88 -19.18 5.34
CA ARG A 156 12.29 -20.08 4.26
C ARG A 156 12.68 -19.27 3.03
N PRO A 157 13.92 -19.39 2.55
CA PRO A 157 14.33 -18.73 1.31
C PRO A 157 13.59 -19.36 0.12
N ALA A 158 13.11 -18.53 -0.79
CA ALA A 158 12.42 -18.95 -2.01
C ALA A 158 12.66 -17.96 -3.14
N ARG A 159 13.59 -18.28 -4.07
CA ARG A 159 13.82 -17.55 -5.35
C ARG A 159 13.76 -16.01 -5.21
N GLY A 160 14.60 -15.42 -4.36
CA GLY A 160 14.63 -13.96 -4.16
C GLY A 160 13.58 -13.43 -3.17
N SER A 161 12.83 -14.30 -2.53
CA SER A 161 11.95 -13.98 -1.42
C SER A 161 12.29 -14.78 -0.16
N VAL A 162 11.83 -14.28 0.97
CA VAL A 162 11.87 -14.91 2.28
C VAL A 162 10.42 -15.09 2.72
N LEU A 163 10.02 -16.33 2.93
CA LEU A 163 8.65 -16.68 3.26
C LEU A 163 8.57 -17.07 4.73
N THR A 164 7.53 -16.62 5.40
CA THR A 164 7.06 -17.26 6.63
C THR A 164 6.12 -18.40 6.25
N GLY A 165 6.18 -19.50 7.01
CA GLY A 165 5.23 -20.60 6.85
C GLY A 165 3.79 -20.19 7.17
N ALA A 166 2.88 -21.14 7.00
CA ALA A 166 1.51 -20.97 7.48
C ALA A 166 1.51 -20.71 8.99
N HIS A 167 0.78 -19.69 9.44
CA HIS A 167 0.71 -19.33 10.86
C HIS A 167 -0.67 -18.77 11.23
N THR A 168 -0.90 -18.64 12.53
CA THR A 168 -1.95 -17.81 13.12
C THR A 168 -1.27 -16.78 14.01
N TYR A 169 -1.69 -15.51 13.95
CA TYR A 169 -1.09 -14.47 14.79
C TYR A 169 -1.87 -14.31 16.10
N GLY A 170 -1.20 -14.50 17.24
CA GLY A 170 -1.81 -14.36 18.57
C GLY A 170 -1.24 -13.19 19.39
N PRO A 171 -1.70 -13.02 20.63
CA PRO A 171 -1.25 -11.95 21.54
C PRO A 171 0.27 -11.96 21.79
N ASN A 172 0.89 -13.14 21.72
CA ASN A 172 2.31 -13.37 21.99
C ASN A 172 3.17 -13.43 20.72
N GLY A 173 2.58 -13.25 19.53
CA GLY A 173 3.25 -13.36 18.24
C GLY A 173 2.70 -14.48 17.35
N PRO A 174 3.39 -14.79 16.25
CA PRO A 174 2.94 -15.78 15.28
C PRO A 174 3.17 -17.20 15.81
N VAL A 175 2.14 -18.02 15.71
CA VAL A 175 2.18 -19.46 16.00
C VAL A 175 2.22 -20.18 14.67
N MET A 176 3.37 -20.80 14.36
CA MET A 176 3.55 -21.59 13.14
C MET A 176 2.72 -22.86 13.22
N ASP A 177 1.92 -23.12 12.20
CA ASP A 177 1.03 -24.27 12.18
C ASP A 177 1.40 -25.19 11.00
N ALA A 178 1.78 -26.42 11.34
CA ALA A 178 2.14 -27.45 10.37
C ALA A 178 0.92 -27.98 9.60
N GLU A 179 -0.28 -27.99 10.21
CA GLU A 179 -1.51 -28.45 9.58
C GLU A 179 -2.03 -27.42 8.58
N LEU A 180 -1.95 -26.12 8.89
CA LEU A 180 -2.33 -25.05 7.96
C LEU A 180 -1.41 -24.99 6.71
N ALA A 181 -0.17 -25.47 6.80
CA ALA A 181 0.74 -25.53 5.66
C ALA A 181 0.38 -26.61 4.62
N SER A 182 -0.53 -27.53 4.96
CA SER A 182 -0.98 -28.64 4.11
C SER A 182 -2.30 -28.38 3.37
N ARG A 183 -2.97 -27.25 3.63
CA ARG A 183 -4.26 -26.82 3.04
C ARG A 183 -4.08 -25.65 2.09
#